data_AF-R6NVJ0-F1
#
_entry.id   AF-R6NVJ0-F1
#
_cell.length_a   1.000
_cell.length_b   1.000
_cell.length_c   1.000
_cell.angle_alpha   90.00
_cell.angle_beta   90.00
_cell.angle_gamma   90.00
#
_symmetry.space_group_name_H-M   'P 1'
#
loop_
_entity.id
_entity.type
_entity.pdbx_description
1 polymer ?
#
loop_
_entity_poly.entity_id
_entity_poly.type
_entity_poly.pdbx_seq_one_letter_code
_entity_poly.pdbx_strand_id
1 'polypeptide(L)'
;MYFHASQIGKIKTLEPRISNHNIPLIYFSDKRENVLVYLSNAVEKVCKEGRFTFDGLWYKWGSYGFKKDGRLRFEEYYPNALEDTYKGIEGYIYSCSKINPYQKLDIKIPNTFITAQKTTVDNCEFIPDAYNEMINAEANGLITILRYNEFISNIKRREWLKKTIIDEYRNNSAHPDYRFFLESRFSAIINHDSDF
;
A
#
# COMPACT_ATOMS: atom_id res chain seq x y z
N MET A 1 15.55 -14.20 5.93
CA MET A 1 15.60 -12.74 6.14
C MET A 1 14.18 -12.23 6.12
N TYR A 2 13.85 -11.23 6.95
CA TYR A 2 12.54 -10.61 7.05
C TYR A 2 12.67 -9.12 6.77
N PHE A 3 11.82 -8.58 5.92
CA PHE A 3 11.89 -7.21 5.42
C PHE A 3 10.72 -6.38 5.93
N HIS A 4 10.96 -5.11 6.24
CA HIS A 4 9.97 -4.13 6.67
C HIS A 4 10.26 -2.79 6.01
N ALA A 5 9.26 -2.15 5.41
CA ALA A 5 9.42 -0.84 4.79
C ALA A 5 8.97 0.29 5.73
N SER A 6 9.69 1.41 5.70
CA SER A 6 9.28 2.65 6.37
C SER A 6 9.86 3.87 5.65
N GLN A 7 9.14 4.98 5.67
CA GLN A 7 9.68 6.27 5.25
C GLN A 7 10.64 6.88 6.30
N ILE A 8 10.66 6.32 7.52
CA ILE A 8 11.52 6.81 8.60
C ILE A 8 12.86 6.08 8.54
N GLY A 9 13.95 6.84 8.43
CA GLY A 9 15.32 6.34 8.44
C GLY A 9 15.89 6.09 9.84
N LYS A 10 17.07 5.44 9.89
CA LYS A 10 17.89 5.24 11.11
C LYS A 10 17.21 4.46 12.24
N ILE A 11 16.19 3.66 11.95
CA ILE A 11 15.57 2.78 12.95
C ILE A 11 16.56 1.64 13.29
N LYS A 12 16.89 1.50 14.59
CA LYS A 12 17.72 0.40 15.11
C LYS A 12 16.90 -0.75 15.69
N THR A 13 15.70 -0.43 16.15
CA THR A 13 14.74 -1.39 16.70
C THR A 13 13.37 -1.03 16.21
N LEU A 14 12.74 -1.96 15.48
CA LEU A 14 11.35 -1.83 15.06
C LEU A 14 10.46 -2.13 16.27
N GLU A 15 9.44 -1.30 16.46
CA GLU A 15 8.47 -1.43 17.55
C GLU A 15 7.09 -1.77 17.01
N PRO A 16 6.34 -2.67 17.67
CA PRO A 16 4.96 -2.97 17.28
C PRO A 16 4.08 -1.72 17.33
N ARG A 17 3.31 -1.48 16.26
CA ARG A 17 2.35 -0.37 16.18
C ARG A 17 0.96 -0.89 15.89
N ILE A 18 -0.05 -0.18 16.38
CA ILE A 18 -1.44 -0.53 16.10
C ILE A 18 -1.68 -0.37 14.60
N SER A 19 -2.22 -1.43 14.01
CA SER A 19 -2.62 -1.54 12.61
C SER A 19 -4.11 -1.95 12.56
N ASN A 20 -4.60 -2.44 11.42
CA ASN A 20 -6.00 -2.76 11.14
C ASN A 20 -6.65 -3.78 12.09
N HIS A 21 -5.87 -4.58 12.82
CA HIS A 21 -6.40 -5.58 13.76
C HIS A 21 -6.50 -5.09 15.21
N ASN A 22 -6.23 -3.81 15.47
CA ASN A 22 -6.21 -3.22 16.81
C ASN A 22 -5.23 -3.90 17.79
N ILE A 23 -4.28 -4.69 17.26
CA ILE A 23 -3.20 -5.33 17.98
C ILE A 23 -1.90 -4.65 17.54
N PRO A 24 -1.04 -4.20 18.47
CA PRO A 24 0.28 -3.70 18.12
C PRO A 24 1.13 -4.81 17.51
N LEU A 25 1.43 -4.69 16.21
CA LEU A 25 2.20 -5.68 15.45
C LEU A 25 3.24 -4.98 14.57
N ILE A 26 4.31 -5.70 14.27
CA ILE A 26 5.24 -5.39 13.18
C ILE A 26 4.97 -6.39 12.07
N TYR A 27 4.76 -5.89 10.86
CA TYR A 27 4.57 -6.70 9.66
C TYR A 27 5.89 -6.81 8.91
N PHE A 28 6.23 -8.04 8.54
CA PHE A 28 7.38 -8.39 7.76
C PHE A 28 6.98 -9.18 6.53
N SER A 29 7.84 -9.18 5.51
CA SER A 29 7.81 -10.20 4.46
C SER A 29 9.14 -10.94 4.36
N ASP A 30 9.13 -12.21 3.98
CA ASP A 30 10.36 -12.92 3.58
C ASP A 30 10.78 -12.63 2.12
N LYS A 31 10.00 -11.80 1.40
CA LYS A 31 10.35 -11.23 0.09
C LYS A 31 10.52 -9.72 0.20
N ARG A 32 11.62 -9.18 -0.33
CA ARG A 32 11.96 -7.74 -0.24
C ARG A 32 10.94 -6.89 -0.99
N GLU A 33 10.63 -7.27 -2.21
CA GLU A 33 9.73 -6.56 -3.11
C GLU A 33 8.30 -6.43 -2.57
N ASN A 34 7.88 -7.35 -1.71
CA ASN A 34 6.55 -7.33 -1.11
C ASN A 34 6.33 -6.15 -0.17
N VAL A 35 7.41 -5.54 0.35
CA VAL A 35 7.27 -4.39 1.26
C VAL A 35 7.25 -3.04 0.56
N LEU A 36 7.56 -2.98 -0.74
CA LEU A 36 7.63 -1.73 -1.50
C LEU A 36 6.31 -0.94 -1.47
N VAL A 37 5.18 -1.64 -1.48
CA VAL A 37 3.85 -1.02 -1.44
C VAL A 37 3.57 -0.24 -0.15
N TYR A 38 4.32 -0.50 0.92
CA TYR A 38 4.21 0.21 2.20
C TYR A 38 5.12 1.44 2.31
N LEU A 39 5.92 1.75 1.28
CA LEU A 39 6.74 2.96 1.26
C LEU A 39 5.92 4.23 1.04
N SER A 40 4.68 4.12 0.58
CA SER A 40 3.77 5.26 0.38
C SER A 40 2.33 4.88 0.67
N ASN A 41 1.52 5.87 1.05
CA ASN A 41 0.08 5.76 1.19
C ASN A 41 -0.57 6.81 0.30
N ALA A 42 -1.35 6.37 -0.70
CA ALA A 42 -1.96 7.26 -1.69
C ALA A 42 -2.83 8.34 -1.05
N VAL A 43 -3.65 7.99 -0.04
CA VAL A 43 -4.51 8.94 0.67
C VAL A 43 -3.69 10.06 1.29
N GLU A 44 -2.65 9.69 2.05
CA GLU A 44 -1.77 10.65 2.72
C GLU A 44 -1.06 11.57 1.73
N LYS A 45 -0.52 11.01 0.64
CA LYS A 45 0.20 11.80 -0.37
C LYS A 45 -0.73 12.81 -1.05
N VAL A 46 -1.89 12.35 -1.54
CA VAL A 46 -2.87 13.20 -2.23
C VAL A 46 -3.40 14.30 -1.31
N CYS A 47 -3.70 13.97 -0.03
CA CYS A 47 -4.13 14.97 0.95
C CYS A 47 -3.06 16.04 1.17
N LYS A 48 -1.80 15.64 1.39
CA LYS A 48 -0.68 16.59 1.60
C LYS A 48 -0.46 17.49 0.39
N GLU A 49 -0.48 16.94 -0.81
CA GLU A 49 -0.32 17.69 -2.06
C GLU A 49 -1.49 18.67 -2.29
N GLY A 50 -2.71 18.24 -1.95
CA GLY A 50 -3.91 19.06 -1.96
C GLY A 50 -4.01 20.07 -0.81
N ARG A 51 -2.99 20.14 0.07
CA ARG A 51 -2.98 20.99 1.29
C ARG A 51 -4.19 20.74 2.20
N PHE A 52 -4.72 19.52 2.19
CA PHE A 52 -5.80 19.10 3.07
C PHE A 52 -5.29 19.05 4.52
N THR A 53 -5.94 19.81 5.40
CA THR A 53 -5.54 19.88 6.82
C THR A 53 -6.24 18.77 7.58
N PHE A 54 -5.45 17.88 8.19
CA PHE A 54 -5.93 16.74 8.95
C PHE A 54 -4.96 16.40 10.07
N ASP A 55 -5.47 16.18 11.27
CA ASP A 55 -4.71 15.84 12.49
C ASP A 55 -4.92 14.38 12.93
N GLY A 56 -5.72 13.62 12.19
CA GLY A 56 -5.98 12.21 12.43
C GLY A 56 -4.97 11.25 11.78
N LEU A 57 -5.24 9.96 11.95
CA LEU A 57 -4.50 8.91 11.24
C LEU A 57 -5.02 8.80 9.81
N TRP A 58 -4.13 8.98 8.83
CA TRP A 58 -4.48 8.82 7.42
C TRP A 58 -5.08 7.44 7.14
N TYR A 59 -6.21 7.44 6.47
CA TYR A 59 -6.85 6.23 5.97
C TYR A 59 -5.87 5.44 5.11
N LYS A 60 -5.93 4.11 5.21
CA LYS A 60 -5.02 3.22 4.49
C LYS A 60 -5.68 2.77 3.20
N TRP A 61 -5.04 3.06 2.08
CA TRP A 61 -5.45 2.60 0.76
C TRP A 61 -4.42 1.63 0.20
N GLY A 62 -4.87 0.47 -0.26
CA GLY A 62 -4.03 -0.52 -0.91
C GLY A 62 -4.72 -1.08 -2.14
N SER A 63 -4.22 -0.73 -3.32
CA SER A 63 -4.66 -1.30 -4.61
C SER A 63 -3.71 -2.42 -5.04
N TYR A 64 -3.47 -3.38 -4.16
CA TYR A 64 -2.60 -4.52 -4.43
C TYR A 64 -3.14 -5.81 -3.81
N GLY A 65 -2.70 -6.93 -4.38
CA GLY A 65 -2.99 -8.27 -3.90
C GLY A 65 -1.89 -9.24 -4.32
N PHE A 66 -2.17 -10.53 -4.31
CA PHE A 66 -1.20 -11.56 -4.71
C PHE A 66 -1.78 -12.43 -5.83
N LYS A 67 -0.94 -12.72 -6.82
CA LYS A 67 -1.24 -13.69 -7.88
C LYS A 67 -1.24 -15.10 -7.29
N LYS A 68 -1.79 -16.06 -8.04
CA LYS A 68 -1.80 -17.49 -7.67
C LYS A 68 -0.39 -18.07 -7.47
N ASP A 69 0.61 -17.50 -8.15
CA ASP A 69 2.02 -17.86 -8.03
C ASP A 69 2.71 -17.20 -6.80
N GLY A 70 1.96 -16.46 -5.98
CA GLY A 70 2.46 -15.80 -4.78
C GLY A 70 3.24 -14.51 -5.04
N ARG A 71 3.29 -13.99 -6.28
CA ARG A 71 3.87 -12.67 -6.54
C ARG A 71 2.90 -11.56 -6.17
N LEU A 72 3.44 -10.49 -5.57
CA LEU A 72 2.71 -9.25 -5.36
C LEU A 72 2.21 -8.71 -6.71
N ARG A 73 0.96 -8.25 -6.73
CA ARG A 73 0.35 -7.55 -7.85
C ARG A 73 -0.17 -6.20 -7.40
N PHE A 74 0.41 -5.13 -7.94
CA PHE A 74 -0.19 -3.81 -7.88
C PHE A 74 -1.21 -3.66 -9.01
N GLU A 75 -2.36 -3.04 -8.75
CA GLU A 75 -3.39 -2.77 -9.74
C GLU A 75 -3.70 -1.26 -9.74
N GLU A 76 -3.65 -0.63 -10.91
CA GLU A 76 -4.02 0.78 -11.05
C GLU A 76 -5.54 0.91 -11.18
N TYR A 77 -6.19 1.49 -10.16
CA TYR A 77 -7.63 1.75 -10.16
C TYR A 77 -8.01 3.11 -10.75
N TYR A 78 -7.03 3.98 -10.99
CA TYR A 78 -7.15 5.23 -11.72
C TYR A 78 -5.90 5.43 -12.59
N PRO A 79 -5.95 6.29 -13.63
CA PRO A 79 -4.80 6.51 -14.50
C PRO A 79 -3.53 6.88 -13.73
N ASN A 80 -2.43 6.18 -14.03
CA ASN A 80 -1.09 6.41 -13.46
C ASN A 80 -1.02 6.27 -11.92
N ALA A 81 -1.91 5.50 -11.29
CA ALA A 81 -1.96 5.36 -9.83
C ALA A 81 -0.63 4.92 -9.20
N LEU A 82 0.17 4.11 -9.90
CA LEU A 82 1.50 3.74 -9.41
C LEU A 82 2.43 4.96 -9.33
N GLU A 83 2.48 5.75 -10.40
CA GLU A 83 3.32 6.95 -10.45
C GLU A 83 2.84 8.00 -9.45
N ASP A 84 1.53 8.25 -9.42
CA ASP A 84 0.90 9.18 -8.50
C ASP A 84 1.14 8.81 -7.03
N THR A 85 1.25 7.51 -6.71
CA THR A 85 1.46 7.08 -5.32
C THR A 85 2.93 7.07 -4.91
N TYR A 86 3.85 6.66 -5.79
CA TYR A 86 5.21 6.29 -5.40
C TYR A 86 6.34 7.16 -5.97
N LYS A 87 6.08 8.01 -6.99
CA LYS A 87 7.15 8.80 -7.62
C LYS A 87 7.69 9.87 -6.68
N GLY A 88 9.01 9.96 -6.60
CA GLY A 88 9.71 10.88 -5.69
C GLY A 88 9.60 10.51 -4.22
N ILE A 89 9.01 9.36 -3.87
CA ILE A 89 8.91 8.91 -2.49
C ILE A 89 10.17 8.17 -2.11
N GLU A 90 10.95 8.78 -1.23
CA GLU A 90 12.08 8.15 -0.56
C GLU A 90 11.60 7.26 0.59
N GLY A 91 12.40 6.23 0.91
CA GLY A 91 12.18 5.45 2.12
C GLY A 91 13.26 4.41 2.36
N TYR A 92 12.97 3.47 3.24
CA TYR A 92 13.94 2.52 3.75
C TYR A 92 13.34 1.12 3.85
N ILE A 93 14.12 0.12 3.47
CA ILE A 93 13.82 -1.28 3.73
C ILE A 93 14.76 -1.78 4.83
N TYR A 94 14.16 -2.18 5.94
CA TYR A 94 14.85 -2.77 7.07
C TYR A 94 14.84 -4.28 6.94
N SER A 95 15.99 -4.92 7.16
CA SER A 95 16.12 -6.37 7.15
C SER A 95 16.44 -6.90 8.55
N CYS A 96 15.73 -7.95 8.97
CA CYS A 96 15.91 -8.66 10.23
C CYS A 96 16.13 -10.15 9.93
N SER A 97 17.21 -10.71 10.46
CA SER A 97 17.61 -12.11 10.31
C SER A 97 16.73 -13.04 11.13
N LYS A 98 16.17 -12.54 12.24
CA LYS A 98 15.32 -13.28 13.17
C LYS A 98 14.13 -12.43 13.61
N ILE A 99 12.98 -13.08 13.72
CA ILE A 99 11.77 -12.55 14.35
C ILE A 99 11.18 -13.63 15.27
N ASN A 100 10.36 -13.23 16.22
CA ASN A 100 9.55 -14.13 17.03
C ASN A 100 8.09 -14.05 16.53
N PRO A 101 7.63 -14.99 15.68
CA PRO A 101 6.33 -14.87 15.04
C PRO A 101 5.17 -14.85 16.04
N TYR A 102 4.20 -13.98 15.80
CA TYR A 102 2.96 -13.92 16.56
C TYR A 102 1.97 -14.95 16.00
N GLN A 103 1.70 -16.01 16.78
CA GLN A 103 0.94 -17.17 16.32
C GLN A 103 -0.57 -17.10 16.62
N LYS A 104 -1.03 -16.11 17.40
CA LYS A 104 -2.45 -16.01 17.79
C LYS A 104 -3.35 -15.44 16.68
N LEU A 105 -2.75 -14.97 15.59
CA LEU A 105 -3.46 -14.43 14.43
C LEU A 105 -2.94 -15.12 13.17
N ASP A 106 -3.84 -15.81 12.47
CA ASP A 106 -3.56 -16.42 11.17
C ASP A 106 -3.69 -15.37 10.06
N ILE A 107 -2.56 -14.87 9.56
CA ILE A 107 -2.53 -13.93 8.45
C ILE A 107 -2.48 -14.71 7.14
N LYS A 108 -3.59 -14.69 6.40
CA LYS A 108 -3.72 -15.31 5.07
C LYS A 108 -3.15 -14.44 3.96
N ILE A 109 -1.97 -13.87 4.18
CA ILE A 109 -1.23 -13.07 3.20
C ILE A 109 0.07 -13.82 2.87
N PRO A 110 0.32 -14.16 1.59
CA PRO A 110 1.53 -14.85 1.20
C PRO A 110 2.79 -14.14 1.71
N ASN A 111 3.79 -14.94 2.10
CA ASN A 111 5.12 -14.42 2.44
C ASN A 111 5.11 -13.40 3.58
N THR A 112 4.06 -13.33 4.40
CA THR A 112 3.88 -12.33 5.46
C THR A 112 4.07 -12.95 6.83
N PHE A 113 4.81 -12.25 7.68
CA PHE A 113 5.05 -12.63 9.06
C PHE A 113 4.77 -11.45 9.97
N ILE A 114 4.26 -11.74 11.17
CA ILE A 114 3.99 -10.71 12.17
C ILE A 114 4.68 -11.03 13.48
N THR A 115 4.99 -10.01 14.25
CA THR A 115 5.44 -10.13 15.64
C THR A 115 4.84 -9.04 16.50
N ALA A 116 4.59 -9.35 17.77
CA ALA A 116 4.22 -8.38 18.80
C ALA A 116 5.42 -7.96 19.67
N GLN A 117 6.64 -8.38 19.30
CA GLN A 117 7.87 -8.08 20.03
C GLN A 117 8.70 -7.05 19.27
N LYS A 118 9.46 -6.23 20.02
CA LYS A 118 10.47 -5.37 19.42
C LYS A 118 11.49 -6.22 18.66
N THR A 119 11.91 -5.76 17.49
CA THR A 119 12.82 -6.52 16.63
C THR A 119 14.03 -5.66 16.27
N THR A 120 15.23 -6.16 16.53
CA THR A 120 16.48 -5.50 16.17
C THR A 120 16.68 -5.53 14.65
N VAL A 121 17.08 -4.40 14.08
CA VAL A 121 17.40 -4.25 12.66
C VAL A 121 18.85 -4.70 12.43
N ASP A 122 19.06 -5.59 11.45
CA ASP A 122 20.39 -6.02 11.04
C ASP A 122 20.97 -5.14 9.94
N ASN A 123 20.17 -4.82 8.91
CA ASN A 123 20.56 -3.91 7.84
C ASN A 123 19.44 -2.95 7.47
N CYS A 124 19.81 -1.86 6.80
CA CYS A 124 18.93 -0.82 6.32
C CYS A 124 19.35 -0.45 4.90
N GLU A 125 18.44 -0.59 3.95
CA GLU A 125 18.60 -0.19 2.56
C GLU A 125 17.84 1.12 2.32
N PHE A 126 18.50 2.10 1.71
CA PHE A 126 17.85 3.35 1.31
C PHE A 126 17.28 3.22 -0.10
N ILE A 127 16.00 3.59 -0.25
CA ILE A 127 15.28 3.61 -1.51
C ILE A 127 15.08 5.08 -1.91
N PRO A 128 15.82 5.58 -2.93
CA PRO A 128 15.75 6.99 -3.33
C PRO A 128 14.45 7.34 -4.07
N ASP A 129 13.81 6.36 -4.71
CA ASP A 129 12.52 6.56 -5.39
C ASP A 129 11.76 5.23 -5.43
N ALA A 130 10.64 5.17 -4.69
CA ALA A 130 9.83 3.96 -4.58
C ALA A 130 9.17 3.56 -5.91
N TYR A 131 8.83 4.51 -6.78
CA TYR A 131 8.27 4.20 -8.10
C TYR A 131 9.29 3.48 -8.97
N ASN A 132 10.51 4.02 -9.08
CA ASN A 132 11.58 3.39 -9.85
C ASN A 132 11.89 1.99 -9.30
N GLU A 133 11.86 1.82 -7.98
CA GLU A 133 12.09 0.52 -7.35
C GLU A 133 10.99 -0.49 -7.69
N MET A 134 9.72 -0.07 -7.73
CA MET A 134 8.61 -0.94 -8.16
C MET A 134 8.68 -1.28 -9.65
N ILE A 135 9.06 -0.33 -10.52
CA ILE A 135 9.28 -0.59 -11.95
C ILE A 135 10.42 -1.58 -12.16
N ASN A 136 11.53 -1.43 -11.43
CA ASN A 136 12.65 -2.38 -11.47
C ASN A 136 12.23 -3.77 -10.98
N ALA A 137 11.44 -3.86 -9.91
CA ALA A 137 10.92 -5.13 -9.41
C ALA A 137 9.99 -5.82 -10.43
N GLU A 138 9.17 -5.07 -11.15
CA GLU A 138 8.34 -5.59 -12.26
C GLU A 138 9.22 -6.07 -13.43
N ALA A 139 10.21 -5.28 -13.85
CA ALA A 139 11.11 -5.62 -14.96
C ALA A 139 11.92 -6.90 -14.70
N ASN A 140 12.25 -7.17 -13.42
CA ASN A 140 12.91 -8.39 -12.97
C ASN A 140 11.94 -9.55 -12.68
N GLY A 141 10.65 -9.36 -12.93
CA GLY A 141 9.62 -10.40 -12.76
C GLY A 141 9.25 -10.73 -11.31
N LEU A 142 9.73 -9.95 -10.33
CA LEU A 142 9.51 -10.17 -8.89
C LEU A 142 8.07 -9.82 -8.48
N ILE A 143 7.52 -8.75 -9.07
CA ILE A 143 6.13 -8.32 -8.90
C ILE A 143 5.44 -8.24 -10.27
N THR A 144 4.15 -7.93 -10.25
CA THR A 144 3.38 -7.60 -11.46
C THR A 144 2.61 -6.30 -11.27
N ILE A 145 2.51 -5.48 -12.30
CA ILE A 145 1.67 -4.27 -12.29
C ILE A 145 0.59 -4.45 -13.36
N LEU A 146 -0.67 -4.35 -12.93
CA LEU A 146 -1.80 -4.25 -13.84
C LEU A 146 -2.10 -2.78 -14.11
N ARG A 147 -1.77 -2.33 -15.32
CA ARG A 147 -1.97 -0.94 -15.75
C ARG A 147 -3.44 -0.61 -15.88
N TYR A 148 -3.79 0.66 -15.68
CA TYR A 148 -5.19 1.11 -15.63
C TYR A 148 -5.98 0.71 -16.88
N ASN A 149 -5.45 0.98 -18.08
CA ASN A 149 -6.13 0.65 -19.34
C ASN A 149 -6.43 -0.86 -19.47
N GLU A 150 -5.52 -1.73 -19.02
CA GLU A 150 -5.76 -3.17 -18.97
C GLU A 150 -6.80 -3.53 -17.89
N PHE A 151 -6.74 -2.88 -16.72
CA PHE A 151 -7.73 -3.08 -15.65
C PHE A 151 -9.16 -2.79 -16.13
N ILE A 152 -9.39 -1.62 -16.72
CA ILE A 152 -10.73 -1.17 -17.14
C ILE A 152 -11.24 -1.85 -18.40
N SER A 153 -10.35 -2.40 -19.24
CA SER A 153 -10.76 -3.20 -20.41
C SER A 153 -11.65 -4.40 -20.05
N ASN A 154 -11.57 -4.86 -18.80
CA ASN A 154 -12.43 -5.90 -18.27
C ASN A 154 -13.71 -5.30 -17.68
N ILE A 155 -14.84 -5.53 -18.36
CA ILE A 155 -16.15 -5.01 -17.94
C ILE A 155 -16.49 -5.33 -16.48
N LYS A 156 -16.21 -6.55 -16.00
CA LYS A 156 -16.52 -6.94 -14.62
C LYS A 156 -15.70 -6.14 -13.60
N ARG A 157 -14.44 -5.85 -13.91
CA ARG A 157 -13.58 -5.02 -13.06
C ARG A 157 -14.02 -3.57 -13.06
N ARG A 158 -14.40 -3.05 -14.22
CA ARG A 158 -14.90 -1.68 -14.36
C ARG A 158 -16.19 -1.48 -13.55
N GLU A 159 -17.16 -2.38 -13.70
CA GLU A 159 -18.42 -2.33 -12.92
C GLU A 159 -18.17 -2.50 -11.42
N TRP A 160 -17.28 -3.44 -11.04
CA TRP A 160 -16.88 -3.61 -9.65
C TRP A 160 -16.25 -2.34 -9.08
N LEU A 161 -15.30 -1.73 -9.80
CA LEU A 161 -14.62 -0.50 -9.38
C LEU A 161 -15.62 0.65 -9.21
N LYS A 162 -16.53 0.84 -10.19
CA LYS A 162 -17.57 1.88 -10.12
C LYS A 162 -18.41 1.70 -8.86
N LYS A 163 -18.93 0.49 -8.63
CA LYS A 163 -19.70 0.18 -7.43
C LYS A 163 -18.90 0.41 -6.15
N THR A 164 -17.70 -0.15 -6.06
CA THR A 164 -16.85 -0.07 -4.86
C THR A 164 -16.52 1.37 -4.51
N ILE A 165 -16.11 2.21 -5.46
CA ILE A 165 -15.77 3.61 -5.18
C ILE A 165 -17.00 4.40 -4.72
N ILE A 166 -18.17 4.18 -5.32
CA ILE A 166 -19.43 4.82 -4.88
C ILE A 166 -19.77 4.40 -3.44
N ASP A 167 -19.69 3.11 -3.14
CA ASP A 167 -19.98 2.57 -1.81
C ASP A 167 -18.97 3.07 -0.76
N GLU A 168 -17.68 3.05 -1.08
CA GLU A 168 -16.59 3.57 -0.24
C GLU A 168 -16.80 5.06 0.06
N TYR A 169 -17.11 5.87 -0.95
CA TYR A 169 -17.35 7.30 -0.76
C TYR A 169 -18.56 7.58 0.14
N ARG A 170 -19.67 6.86 -0.08
CA ARG A 170 -20.92 7.04 0.70
C ARG A 170 -20.77 6.59 2.15
N ASN A 171 -20.06 5.49 2.39
CA ASN A 171 -20.00 4.84 3.70
C ASN A 171 -18.85 5.37 4.60
N ASN A 172 -17.87 6.09 4.06
CA ASN A 172 -16.73 6.60 4.82
C ASN A 172 -16.85 8.11 5.12
N SER A 173 -18.04 8.60 5.47
CA SER A 173 -18.26 10.01 5.83
C SER A 173 -17.46 10.47 7.07
N ALA A 174 -17.10 9.52 7.95
CA ALA A 174 -16.23 9.75 9.12
C ALA A 174 -14.74 9.88 8.77
N HIS A 175 -14.35 9.64 7.51
CA HIS A 175 -12.97 9.74 7.04
C HIS A 175 -12.86 10.81 5.94
N PRO A 176 -12.81 12.10 6.31
CA PRO A 176 -12.80 13.20 5.35
C PRO A 176 -11.52 13.24 4.50
N ASP A 177 -10.40 12.77 5.03
CA ASP A 177 -9.14 12.57 4.30
C ASP A 177 -9.31 11.55 3.17
N TYR A 178 -9.96 10.43 3.46
CA TYR A 178 -10.23 9.40 2.46
C TYR A 178 -11.22 9.87 1.41
N ARG A 179 -12.30 10.57 1.81
CA ARG A 179 -13.25 11.17 0.85
C ARG A 179 -12.57 12.20 -0.04
N PHE A 180 -11.68 13.03 0.50
CA PHE A 180 -10.89 13.97 -0.28
C PHE A 180 -10.03 13.24 -1.33
N PHE A 181 -9.37 12.14 -0.96
CA PHE A 181 -8.65 11.29 -1.91
C PHE A 181 -9.58 10.72 -3.00
N LEU A 182 -10.72 10.15 -2.60
CA LEU A 182 -11.69 9.56 -3.54
C LEU A 182 -12.22 10.60 -4.53
N GLU A 183 -12.59 11.80 -4.06
CA GLU A 183 -13.00 12.91 -4.92
C GLU A 183 -11.86 13.34 -5.86
N SER A 184 -10.63 13.40 -5.35
CA SER A 184 -9.47 13.85 -6.12
C SER A 184 -9.07 12.90 -7.25
N ARG A 185 -9.30 11.59 -7.11
CA ARG A 185 -8.85 10.57 -8.07
C ARG A 185 -9.97 9.86 -8.82
N PHE A 186 -11.19 9.91 -8.29
CA PHE A 186 -12.35 9.22 -8.85
C PHE A 186 -13.58 10.13 -9.00
N SER A 187 -13.39 11.45 -9.12
CA SER A 187 -14.49 12.40 -9.36
C SER A 187 -15.40 12.00 -10.52
N ALA A 188 -14.85 11.41 -11.59
CA ALA A 188 -15.64 10.90 -12.71
C ALA A 188 -16.60 9.77 -12.30
N ILE A 189 -16.23 8.87 -11.37
CA ILE A 189 -17.15 7.83 -10.84
C ILE A 189 -18.19 8.50 -9.93
N ILE A 190 -17.74 9.43 -9.07
CA ILE A 190 -18.54 9.95 -7.96
C ILE A 190 -19.60 10.94 -8.44
N ASN A 191 -19.24 11.83 -9.36
CA ASN A 191 -20.07 12.97 -9.77
C ASN A 191 -20.93 12.71 -11.01
N HIS A 192 -20.70 11.61 -11.73
CA HIS A 192 -21.43 11.31 -12.95
C HIS A 192 -21.90 9.84 -13.00
N ASP A 193 -23.18 9.65 -13.34
CA ASP A 193 -23.73 8.34 -13.70
C ASP A 193 -23.18 7.80 -15.04
N SER A 194 -22.38 8.57 -15.77
CA SER A 194 -21.97 8.27 -17.14
C SER A 194 -21.07 7.03 -17.27
N ASP A 195 -21.12 6.44 -18.45
CA ASP A 195 -20.36 5.27 -18.86
C ASP A 195 -18.86 5.49 -18.63
N PHE A 196 -18.30 4.71 -17.71
CA PHE A 196 -16.88 4.65 -17.41
C PHE A 196 -16.09 4.00 -18.55
#